data_AF-A0A527ZMS0-F1
#
_entry.id   AF-A0A527ZMS0-F1
#
_cell.length_a   1.000
_cell.length_b   1.000
_cell.length_c   1.000
_cell.angle_alpha   90.00
_cell.angle_beta   90.00
_cell.angle_gamma   90.00
#
_symmetry.space_group_name_H-M   'P 1'
#
loop_
_entity.id
_entity.type
_entity.pdbx_description
1 polymer ?
#
loop_
_entity_poly.entity_id
_entity_poly.type
_entity_poly.pdbx_seq_one_letter_code
_entity_poly.pdbx_strand_id
1 'polypeptide(L)' 'MIPFNIKQLETFLLVATFGSFRKAAERLNTTQPAVSTRIAGLEEALGAR' A
#
# COMPACT_ATOMS: atom_id res chain seq x y z
N MET A 1 -0.29 19.17 6.85
CA MET A 1 0.66 18.04 6.97
C MET A 1 0.11 16.91 6.10
N ILE A 2 0.93 16.24 5.28
CA ILE A 2 0.43 15.18 4.40
C ILE A 2 -0.02 13.98 5.27
N PRO A 3 -1.27 13.49 5.16
CA PRO A 3 -1.82 12.48 6.07
C PRO A 3 -1.34 11.04 5.77
N PHE A 4 -0.41 10.85 4.84
CA PHE A 4 0.17 9.57 4.44
C PHE A 4 1.69 9.67 4.27
N ASN A 5 2.38 8.53 4.22
CA ASN A 5 3.83 8.44 4.06
C ASN A 5 4.26 7.76 2.75
N ILE A 6 5.55 7.87 2.42
CA ILE A 6 6.13 7.32 1.18
C ILE A 6 5.95 5.80 1.08
N LYS A 7 6.00 5.06 2.19
CA LYS A 7 5.83 3.60 2.15
C LYS A 7 4.42 3.21 1.71
N GLN A 8 3.42 4.04 2.02
CA GLN A 8 2.04 3.80 1.57
C GLN A 8 1.91 4.03 0.06
N LEU A 9 2.49 5.12 -0.47
CA LEU A 9 2.53 5.39 -1.91
C LEU A 9 3.31 4.33 -2.69
N GLU A 10 4.48 3.92 -2.19
CA GLU A 10 5.27 2.83 -2.78
C GLU A 10 4.49 1.53 -2.81
N THR A 11 3.78 1.21 -1.71
CA THR A 11 2.93 0.02 -1.63
C THR A 11 1.81 0.09 -2.66
N PHE A 12 1.13 1.23 -2.79
CA PHE A 12 0.08 1.45 -3.78
C PHE A 12 0.59 1.29 -5.22
N LEU A 13 1.73 1.91 -5.54
CA LEU A 13 2.36 1.80 -6.85
C LEU A 13 2.66 0.33 -7.20
N LEU A 14 3.21 -0.44 -6.27
CA LEU A 14 3.53 -1.85 -6.52
C LEU A 14 2.28 -2.73 -6.64
N VAL A 15 1.25 -2.48 -5.83
CA VAL A 15 -0.03 -3.20 -5.96
C VAL A 15 -0.67 -2.92 -7.31
N ALA A 16 -0.70 -1.66 -7.76
CA ALA A 16 -1.22 -1.26 -9.07
C ALA A 16 -0.38 -1.85 -10.22
N THR A 17 0.95 -1.88 -10.07
CA THR A 17 1.88 -2.43 -11.08
C THR A 17 1.69 -3.95 -11.25
N PHE A 18 1.56 -4.68 -10.14
CA PHE A 18 1.46 -6.15 -10.18
C PHE A 18 0.02 -6.68 -10.29
N GLY A 19 -0.98 -5.84 -10.02
CA GLY A 19 -2.37 -6.28 -9.84
C GLY A 19 -2.55 -7.28 -8.70
N SER A 20 -1.63 -7.29 -7.72
CA SER A 20 -1.61 -8.33 -6.67
C SER A 20 -0.93 -7.85 -5.38
N PHE A 21 -1.68 -7.88 -4.28
CA PHE A 21 -1.18 -7.62 -2.94
C PHE A 21 -0.09 -8.61 -2.51
N ARG A 22 -0.21 -9.88 -2.89
CA ARG A 22 0.77 -10.91 -2.54
C ARG A 22 2.11 -10.66 -3.23
N LYS A 23 2.11 -10.35 -4.53
CA LYS A 23 3.33 -10.01 -5.28
C LYS A 23 3.98 -8.72 -4.77
N ALA A 24 3.17 -7.72 -4.40
CA ALA A 24 3.67 -6.50 -3.78
C ALA A 24 4.35 -6.80 -2.43
N ALA A 25 3.76 -7.67 -1.61
CA ALA A 25 4.35 -8.09 -0.34
C ALA A 25 5.69 -8.81 -0.51
N GLU A 26 5.77 -9.75 -1.46
CA GLU A 26 7.02 -10.42 -1.85
C GLU A 26 8.09 -9.39 -2.27
N ARG A 27 7.74 -8.44 -3.15
CA ARG A 27 8.67 -7.40 -3.63
C ARG A 27 9.14 -6.45 -2.53
N LEU A 28 8.31 -6.19 -1.53
CA LEU A 28 8.59 -5.34 -0.38
C LEU A 28 9.23 -6.08 0.79
N ASN A 29 9.49 -7.39 0.66
CA ASN A 29 9.97 -8.25 1.76
C ASN A 29 9.11 -8.10 3.02
N THR A 30 7.79 -8.12 2.86
CA THR A 30 6.82 -7.98 3.95
C THR A 30 5.67 -8.97 3.79
N THR A 31 4.68 -8.91 4.69
CA THR A 31 3.50 -9.78 4.64
C THR A 31 2.37 -9.12 3.87
N GLN A 32 1.49 -9.93 3.26
CA GLN A 32 0.30 -9.40 2.57
C GLN A 32 -0.62 -8.57 3.49
N PRO A 33 -0.86 -8.95 4.77
CA PRO A 33 -1.61 -8.10 5.70
C PRO A 33 -0.96 -6.72 5.89
N ALA A 34 0.37 -6.64 6.00
CA ALA A 34 1.06 -5.36 6.13
C ALA A 34 0.90 -4.46 4.89
N VAL A 35 0.86 -5.05 3.68
CA VAL A 35 0.53 -4.34 2.44
C VAL A 35 -0.91 -3.82 2.51
N SER A 36 -1.88 -4.66 2.86
CA SER A 36 -3.28 -4.25 2.98
C SER A 36 -3.48 -3.10 3.98
N THR A 37 -2.84 -3.15 5.15
CA THR A 37 -2.91 -2.07 6.15
C THR A 37 -2.35 -0.76 5.60
N ARG A 38 -1.26 -0.79 4.83
CA ARG A 38 -0.68 0.42 4.22
C ARG A 38 -1.62 1.04 3.18
N ILE A 39 -2.29 0.22 2.37
CA ILE A 39 -3.27 0.67 1.38
C ILE A 39 -4.50 1.25 2.07
N ALA A 40 -5.07 0.56 3.06
CA ALA A 40 -6.23 1.05 3.80
C ALA A 40 -5.93 2.41 4.48
N GLY A 41 -4.76 2.55 5.10
CA GLY A 41 -4.36 3.82 5.68
C GLY A 41 -4.09 4.92 4.64
N LEU A 42 -3.77 4.57 3.39
CA LEU A 42 -3.62 5.53 2.30
C LEU A 42 -5.00 6.02 1.83
N GLU A 43 -5.93 5.09 1.65
CA GLU A 43 -7.32 5.36 1.26
C GLU A 43 -7.99 6.27 2.30
N GLU A 44 -7.86 5.95 3.59
CA GLU A 44 -8.36 6.78 4.70
C GLU A 44 -7.76 8.19 4.66
N ALA A 45 -6.44 8.30 4.50
CA ALA A 45 -5.74 9.58 4.42
C ALA A 45 -6.18 10.45 3.22
N LEU A 46 -6.65 9.81 2.15
CA LEU A 46 -7.15 10.49 0.94
C LEU A 46 -8.66 10.69 0.95
N GLY A 47 -9.39 10.19 1.96
CA GLY A 47 -10.84 10.20 1.97
C GLY A 47 -11.46 9.35 0.86
N ALA A 48 -10.71 8.38 0.34
CA ALA A 48 -11.15 7.42 -0.66
C ALA A 48 -11.58 6.12 0.03
N ARG A 49 -12.56 5.42 -0.55
CA ARG A 49 -12.96 4.08 -0.13
C ARG A 49 -13.29 3.23 -1.36
#